data_AF-A0A6L8C5U8-F1
#
_entry.id   AF-A0A6L8C5U8-F1
#
_cell.length_a   1.000
_cell.length_b   1.000
_cell.length_c   1.000
_cell.angle_alpha   90.00
_cell.angle_beta   90.00
_cell.angle_gamma   90.00
#
_symmetry.space_group_name_H-M   'P 1'
#
loop_
_entity.id
_entity.type
_entity.pdbx_description
1 polymer ?
#
loop_
_entity_poly.entity_id
_entity_poly.type
_entity_poly.pdbx_seq_one_letter_code
_entity_poly.pdbx_strand_id
1 'polypeptide(L)'
;MNIFCLDSDPFLAAQFQCDKHVVKMVLESAQMLCSAHRLLESSTVQENFYKITHQKHPCTIWTVETSGNYQWHYQHFVGLCDEYRYRYDKTHLSDQKLRESLSIMPDNILKADLTPFPLALPDEYKT
;
A
#
# COMPACT_ATOMS: atom_id res chain seq x y z
N MET A 1 6.08 -10.14 1.41
CA MET A 1 5.52 -8.78 1.58
C MET A 1 4.19 -8.97 2.28
N ASN A 2 3.85 -8.20 3.30
CA ASN A 2 2.53 -8.29 3.94
C ASN A 2 2.10 -6.86 4.30
N ILE A 3 0.82 -6.53 4.19
CA ILE A 3 0.31 -5.21 4.56
C ILE A 3 0.35 -4.99 6.08
N PHE A 4 0.39 -6.08 6.87
CA PHE A 4 0.36 -6.03 8.34
C PHE A 4 -0.81 -5.21 8.87
N CYS A 5 -2.04 -5.63 8.52
CA CYS A 5 -3.26 -5.04 9.06
C CYS A 5 -3.41 -5.40 10.55
N LEU A 6 -2.89 -4.54 11.43
CA LEU A 6 -2.93 -4.72 12.89
C LEU A 6 -4.18 -4.11 13.56
N ASP A 7 -4.93 -3.28 12.82
CA ASP A 7 -6.19 -2.66 13.24
C ASP A 7 -7.07 -2.42 12.00
N SER A 8 -8.38 -2.26 12.22
CA SER A 8 -9.32 -1.82 11.18
C SER A 8 -9.08 -0.38 10.72
N ASP A 9 -8.60 0.49 11.63
CA ASP A 9 -8.17 1.84 11.30
C ASP A 9 -6.76 1.79 10.69
N PRO A 10 -6.57 2.24 9.44
CA PRO A 10 -5.28 2.18 8.76
C PRO A 10 -4.18 3.02 9.43
N PHE A 11 -4.52 4.09 10.14
CA PHE A 11 -3.54 4.91 10.84
C PHE A 11 -3.09 4.24 12.15
N LEU A 12 -4.03 3.66 12.90
CA LEU A 12 -3.69 2.87 14.09
C LEU A 12 -2.89 1.62 13.72
N ALA A 13 -3.28 0.92 12.65
CA ALA A 13 -2.54 -0.22 12.13
C ALA A 13 -1.07 0.14 11.82
N ALA A 14 -0.82 1.32 11.23
CA ALA A 14 0.53 1.80 10.98
C ALA A 14 1.30 2.10 12.28
N GLN A 15 0.67 2.75 13.26
CA GLN A 15 1.27 3.06 14.56
C GLN A 15 1.63 1.79 15.36
N PHE A 16 0.84 0.72 15.25
CA PHE A 16 1.10 -0.54 15.92
C PHE A 16 2.25 -1.36 15.32
N GLN A 17 2.77 -0.96 14.16
CA GLN A 17 3.94 -1.64 13.58
C GLN A 17 5.20 -1.40 14.42
N CYS A 18 6.05 -2.43 14.52
CA CYS A 18 7.36 -2.27 15.14
C CYS A 18 8.31 -1.47 14.25
N ASP A 19 9.37 -0.92 14.83
CA ASP A 19 10.35 -0.07 14.14
C ASP A 19 10.89 -0.68 12.84
N LYS A 20 11.22 -1.98 12.86
CA LYS A 20 11.73 -2.68 11.68
C LYS A 20 10.72 -2.75 10.54
N HIS A 21 9.44 -2.83 10.87
CA HIS A 21 8.37 -2.85 9.87
C HIS A 21 8.12 -1.45 9.34
N VAL A 22 7.98 -0.42 10.19
CA VAL A 22 7.77 0.97 9.75
C VAL A 22 8.81 1.41 8.71
N VAL A 23 10.09 1.07 8.90
CA VAL A 23 11.15 1.41 7.94
C VAL A 23 10.96 0.74 6.57
N LYS A 24 10.57 -0.53 6.52
CA LYS A 24 10.42 -1.29 5.26
C LYS A 24 9.06 -1.05 4.59
N MET A 25 8.01 -0.91 5.39
CA MET A 25 6.64 -0.97 4.93
C MET A 25 6.22 0.25 4.13
N VAL A 26 6.86 1.41 4.32
CA VAL A 26 6.63 2.58 3.48
C VAL A 26 6.96 2.28 2.00
N LEU A 27 8.12 1.67 1.74
CA LEU A 27 8.54 1.33 0.37
C LEU A 27 7.64 0.23 -0.22
N GLU A 28 7.40 -0.83 0.55
CA GLU A 28 6.58 -1.98 0.13
C GLU A 28 5.15 -1.55 -0.22
N SER A 29 4.53 -0.69 0.60
CA SER A 29 3.18 -0.15 0.34
C SER A 29 3.15 0.73 -0.91
N ALA A 30 4.13 1.63 -1.05
CA ALA A 30 4.24 2.48 -2.23
C ALA A 30 4.39 1.66 -3.53
N GLN A 31 5.16 0.57 -3.51
CA GLN A 31 5.33 -0.31 -4.68
C GLN A 31 4.02 -1.00 -5.09
N MET A 32 3.23 -1.46 -4.11
CA MET A 32 1.92 -2.08 -4.37
C MET A 32 0.91 -1.06 -4.90
N LEU A 33 0.86 0.15 -4.33
CA LEU A 33 0.01 1.24 -4.81
C LEU A 33 0.40 1.68 -6.23
N CYS A 34 1.68 1.88 -6.52
CA CYS A 34 2.17 2.15 -7.89
C CYS A 34 1.80 1.02 -8.87
N SER A 35 1.82 -0.24 -8.41
CA SER A 35 1.41 -1.38 -9.24
C SER A 35 -0.07 -1.30 -9.62
N ALA A 36 -0.93 -0.81 -8.73
CA ALA A 36 -2.34 -0.59 -9.04
C ALA A 36 -2.53 0.38 -10.21
N HIS A 37 -1.86 1.53 -10.19
CA HIS A 37 -1.87 2.47 -11.31
C HIS A 37 -1.36 1.85 -12.61
N ARG A 38 -0.23 1.13 -12.53
CA ARG A 38 0.35 0.48 -13.71
C ARG A 38 -0.51 -0.61 -14.33
N LEU A 39 -1.41 -1.20 -13.56
CA LEU A 39 -2.29 -2.27 -14.01
C LEU A 39 -3.68 -1.77 -14.45
N LEU A 40 -4.13 -0.62 -13.93
CA LEU A 40 -5.52 -0.17 -14.07
C LEU A 40 -5.66 1.16 -14.82
N GLU A 41 -4.61 1.95 -15.02
CA GLU A 41 -4.73 3.19 -15.79
C GLU A 41 -4.95 2.95 -17.29
N SER A 42 -5.77 3.82 -17.89
CA SER A 42 -6.05 3.81 -19.32
C SER A 42 -5.00 4.57 -20.14
N SER A 43 -4.31 5.51 -19.51
CA SER A 43 -3.31 6.40 -20.10
C SER A 43 -1.88 6.06 -19.67
N THR A 44 -0.92 6.85 -20.16
CA THR A 44 0.47 6.76 -19.73
C THR A 44 0.60 7.06 -18.24
N VAL A 45 1.02 6.06 -17.48
CA VAL A 45 1.27 6.15 -16.03
C VAL A 45 2.47 7.06 -15.74
N GLN A 46 2.41 7.81 -14.64
CA GLN A 46 3.48 8.73 -14.25
C GLN A 46 4.86 8.02 -14.18
N GLU A 47 5.89 8.65 -14.77
CA GLU A 47 7.23 8.06 -14.86
C GLU A 47 7.89 7.83 -13.49
N ASN A 48 7.54 8.64 -12.49
CA ASN A 48 8.05 8.54 -11.12
C ASN A 48 7.50 7.34 -10.34
N PHE A 49 6.49 6.62 -10.85
CA PHE A 49 5.94 5.44 -10.18
C PHE A 49 6.91 4.26 -10.24
N TYR A 50 7.00 3.50 -9.16
CA TYR A 50 7.76 2.25 -9.16
C TYR A 50 7.23 1.31 -10.25
N LYS A 51 8.13 0.57 -10.91
CA LYS A 51 7.74 -0.52 -11.84
C LYS A 51 6.91 -1.55 -11.08
N ILE A 52 6.07 -2.30 -11.81
CA ILE A 52 5.30 -3.38 -11.20
C ILE A 52 6.26 -4.35 -10.52
N THR A 53 6.05 -4.57 -9.23
CA THR A 53 6.74 -5.59 -8.46
C THR A 53 5.67 -6.51 -7.87
N HIS A 54 6.01 -7.79 -7.70
CA HIS A 54 5.13 -8.73 -6.99
C HIS A 54 3.68 -8.78 -7.52
N GLN A 55 3.48 -8.71 -8.85
CA GLN A 55 2.14 -8.63 -9.47
C GLN A 55 1.17 -9.72 -8.99
N LYS A 56 1.68 -10.95 -8.79
CA LYS A 56 0.89 -12.12 -8.37
C LYS A 56 0.81 -12.27 -6.85
N HIS A 57 1.37 -11.34 -6.09
CA HIS A 57 1.37 -11.42 -4.64
C HIS A 57 -0.01 -11.06 -4.08
N PRO A 58 -0.53 -11.80 -3.08
CA PRO A 58 -1.89 -11.58 -2.55
C PRO A 58 -2.19 -10.13 -2.17
N CYS A 59 -1.25 -9.44 -1.51
CA CYS A 59 -1.41 -8.02 -1.15
C CYS A 59 -1.50 -7.09 -2.37
N THR A 60 -0.76 -7.36 -3.44
CA THR A 60 -0.86 -6.56 -4.68
C THR A 60 -2.22 -6.80 -5.33
N ILE A 61 -2.65 -8.06 -5.44
CA ILE A 61 -3.95 -8.43 -5.99
C ILE A 61 -5.08 -7.75 -5.21
N TRP A 62 -5.03 -7.82 -3.88
CA TRP A 62 -6.00 -7.16 -3.02
C TRP A 62 -6.00 -5.63 -3.22
N THR A 63 -4.83 -5.00 -3.30
CA THR A 63 -4.71 -3.54 -3.51
C THR A 63 -5.37 -3.08 -4.81
N VAL A 64 -5.32 -3.90 -5.87
CA VAL A 64 -5.91 -3.57 -7.17
C VAL A 64 -7.39 -3.95 -7.30
N GLU A 65 -7.93 -4.72 -6.35
CA GLU A 65 -9.23 -5.36 -6.50
C GLU A 65 -10.40 -4.38 -6.38
N THR A 66 -10.40 -3.50 -5.38
CA THR A 66 -11.48 -2.51 -5.18
C THR A 66 -10.95 -1.14 -4.76
N SER A 67 -11.74 -0.10 -4.99
CA SER A 67 -11.48 1.26 -4.49
C SER A 67 -11.35 1.28 -2.97
N GLY A 68 -12.15 0.50 -2.25
CA GLY A 68 -12.07 0.39 -0.80
C GLY A 68 -10.72 -0.17 -0.32
N ASN A 69 -10.21 -1.21 -0.99
CA ASN A 69 -8.90 -1.78 -0.69
C ASN A 69 -7.78 -0.77 -0.96
N TYR A 70 -7.80 -0.11 -2.12
CA TYR A 70 -6.82 0.91 -2.48
C TYR A 70 -6.83 2.06 -1.47
N GLN A 71 -8.01 2.57 -1.12
CA GLN A 71 -8.17 3.69 -0.19
C GLN A 71 -7.60 3.35 1.19
N TRP A 72 -7.96 2.17 1.72
CA TRP A 72 -7.42 1.72 3.00
C TRP A 72 -5.90 1.59 2.95
N HIS A 73 -5.36 0.99 1.88
CA HIS A 73 -3.91 0.83 1.73
C HIS A 73 -3.18 2.16 1.59
N TYR A 74 -3.76 3.12 0.86
CA TYR A 74 -3.21 4.48 0.76
C TYR A 74 -3.19 5.19 2.11
N GLN A 75 -4.29 5.11 2.88
CA GLN A 75 -4.33 5.67 4.23
C GLN A 75 -3.31 5.02 5.16
N HIS A 76 -3.13 3.71 5.05
CA HIS A 76 -2.13 2.98 5.82
C HIS A 76 -0.70 3.38 5.40
N PHE A 77 -0.44 3.56 4.10
CA PHE A 77 0.82 4.13 3.60
C PHE A 77 1.10 5.52 4.18
N VAL A 78 0.08 6.39 4.20
CA VAL A 78 0.18 7.72 4.81
C VAL A 78 0.52 7.61 6.30
N GLY A 79 -0.21 6.78 7.05
CA GLY A 79 0.07 6.51 8.46
C GLY A 79 1.48 6.00 8.70
N LEU A 80 2.00 5.11 7.83
CA LEU A 80 3.38 4.61 7.91
C LEU A 80 4.40 5.71 7.67
N CYS A 81 4.16 6.61 6.71
CA CYS A 81 5.02 7.75 6.45
C CYS A 81 5.06 8.72 7.64
N ASP A 82 3.89 9.01 8.22
CA ASP A 82 3.76 9.90 9.38
C ASP A 82 4.45 9.28 10.61
N GLU A 83 4.27 7.97 10.83
CA GLU A 83 4.92 7.23 11.91
C GLU A 83 6.44 7.16 11.72
N TYR A 84 6.91 6.93 10.49
CA TYR A 84 8.33 6.97 10.17
C TYR A 84 8.93 8.35 10.48
N ARG A 85 8.23 9.42 10.11
CA ARG A 85 8.65 10.79 10.40
C ARG A 85 8.70 11.05 11.90
N TYR A 86 7.69 10.62 12.64
CA TYR A 86 7.62 10.75 14.09
C TYR A 86 8.78 10.02 14.79
N ARG A 87 9.04 8.76 14.43
CA ARG A 87 10.07 7.93 15.10
C ARG A 87 11.50 8.32 14.77
N TYR A 88 11.77 8.79 13.55
CA TYR A 88 13.13 8.94 13.05
C TYR A 88 13.53 10.38 12.71
N ASP A 89 12.61 11.34 12.84
CA ASP A 89 12.79 12.75 12.45
C ASP A 89 13.30 12.91 11.01
N LYS A 90 12.82 12.02 10.13
CA LYS A 90 13.20 11.95 8.71
C LYS A 90 11.98 11.71 7.85
N THR A 91 12.00 12.25 6.63
CA THR A 91 10.94 11.95 5.65
C THR A 91 11.42 10.83 4.73
N HIS A 92 10.61 9.79 4.54
CA HIS A 92 10.94 8.70 3.63
C HIS A 92 10.88 9.18 2.17
N LEU A 93 11.76 8.68 1.30
CA LEU A 93 11.83 9.15 -0.09
C LEU A 93 10.53 8.90 -0.87
N SER A 94 9.88 7.76 -0.62
CA SER A 94 8.57 7.44 -1.23
C SER A 94 7.49 8.43 -0.80
N ASP A 95 7.54 8.92 0.45
CA ASP A 95 6.60 9.92 0.94
C ASP A 95 6.71 11.22 0.12
N GLN A 96 7.93 11.74 -0.01
CA GLN A 96 8.23 12.97 -0.75
C GLN A 96 7.81 12.88 -2.22
N LYS A 97 7.93 11.71 -2.84
CA LYS A 97 7.73 11.53 -4.28
C LYS A 97 6.33 11.10 -4.66
N LEU A 98 5.61 10.43 -3.77
CA LEU A 98 4.43 9.65 -4.15
C LEU A 98 3.19 9.94 -3.30
N ARG A 99 3.27 10.61 -2.13
CA ARG A 99 2.09 10.85 -1.29
C ARG A 99 0.97 11.56 -2.05
N GLU A 100 1.30 12.60 -2.80
CA GLU A 100 0.33 13.38 -3.56
C GLU A 100 -0.22 12.57 -4.74
N SER A 101 0.65 12.01 -5.57
CA SER A 101 0.24 11.25 -6.75
C SER A 101 -0.59 10.00 -6.41
N LEU A 102 -0.28 9.30 -5.32
CA LEU A 102 -1.01 8.10 -4.87
C LEU A 102 -2.29 8.45 -4.09
N SER A 103 -2.58 9.73 -3.84
CA SER A 103 -3.87 10.13 -3.27
C SER A 103 -5.03 9.97 -4.26
N ILE A 104 -4.69 9.90 -5.54
CA ILE A 104 -5.63 9.75 -6.66
C ILE A 104 -5.73 8.27 -6.98
N MET A 105 -6.95 7.75 -7.12
CA MET A 105 -7.16 6.34 -7.48
C MET A 105 -6.94 6.09 -8.98
N PRO A 106 -6.58 4.87 -9.40
CA PRO A 106 -6.51 4.50 -10.81
C PRO A 106 -7.86 4.57 -11.53
N ASP A 107 -7.86 4.91 -12.82
CA ASP A 107 -9.08 5.13 -13.63
C ASP A 107 -10.08 3.97 -13.60
N ASN A 108 -9.59 2.75 -13.84
CA ASN A 108 -10.44 1.57 -14.05
C ASN A 108 -10.54 0.69 -12.80
N ILE A 109 -10.28 1.23 -11.61
CA ILE A 109 -10.47 0.48 -10.37
C ILE A 109 -11.96 0.19 -10.15
N LEU A 110 -12.28 -1.05 -9.75
CA LEU A 110 -13.65 -1.41 -9.41
C LEU A 110 -14.09 -0.62 -8.18
N LYS A 111 -15.15 0.17 -8.33
CA LYS A 111 -15.73 0.95 -7.22
C LYS A 111 -16.57 0.04 -6.33
N ALA A 112 -15.99 -0.41 -5.23
CA ALA A 112 -16.61 -1.29 -4.26
C ALA A 112 -15.98 -1.10 -2.87
N ASP A 113 -16.64 -1.66 -1.86
CA ASP A 113 -16.23 -1.58 -0.46
C ASP A 113 -14.92 -2.35 -0.19
N LEU A 114 -14.41 -2.16 1.03
CA LEU A 114 -13.25 -2.89 1.55
C LEU A 114 -13.56 -4.39 1.60
N THR A 115 -12.68 -5.18 1.01
CA THR A 115 -12.74 -6.65 1.03
C THR A 115 -11.83 -7.22 2.14
N PRO A 116 -12.04 -8.48 2.57
CA PRO A 116 -11.20 -9.10 3.58
C PRO A 116 -9.70 -9.04 3.25
N PHE A 117 -8.87 -8.70 4.24
CA PHE A 117 -7.42 -8.59 4.05
C PHE A 117 -6.79 -9.94 3.64
N PRO A 118 -5.79 -9.92 2.73
CA PRO A 118 -5.20 -11.13 2.21
C PRO A 118 -4.26 -11.78 3.22
N LEU A 119 -4.35 -13.11 3.35
CA LEU A 119 -3.38 -13.91 4.10
C LEU A 119 -2.13 -14.17 3.24
N ALA A 120 -1.11 -13.33 3.42
CA ALA A 120 0.20 -13.50 2.79
C ALA A 120 1.11 -14.47 3.57
N LEU A 121 0.63 -15.70 3.76
CA LEU A 121 1.37 -16.80 4.40
C LEU A 121 1.87 -17.81 3.35
N PRO A 122 2.90 -18.62 3.66
CA PRO A 122 3.26 -19.78 2.85
C PRO A 122 2.07 -20.72 2.65
N ASP A 123 2.01 -21.39 1.50
CA ASP A 123 0.86 -22.22 1.12
C ASP A 123 0.59 -23.36 2.11
N GLU A 124 1.63 -23.88 2.77
CA GLU A 124 1.52 -24.91 3.81
C GLU A 124 0.73 -24.48 5.07
N TYR A 125 0.50 -23.16 5.25
CA TYR A 125 -0.29 -22.61 6.37
C TYR A 125 -1.63 -22.02 5.92
N LYS A 126 -1.97 -22.08 4.63
CA LYS A 126 -3.30 -21.68 4.13
C LYS A 126 -4.23 -22.87 4.38
N THR A 127 -5.17 -22.70 5.30
CA THR A 127 -6.19 -23.71 5.65
C THR A 127 -7.47 -23.47 4.86
#